data_AF-A0A2Z3JM97-F1
#
_entry.id   AF-A0A2Z3JM97-F1
#
_cell.length_a   1.000
_cell.length_b   1.000
_cell.length_c   1.000
_cell.angle_alpha   90.00
_cell.angle_beta   90.00
_cell.angle_gamma   90.00
#
_symmetry.space_group_name_H-M   'P 1'
#
loop_
_entity.id
_entity.type
_entity.pdbx_description
1 polymer ?
#
loop_
_entity_poly.entity_id
_entity_poly.type
_entity_poly.pdbx_seq_one_letter_code
_entity_poly.pdbx_strand_id
1 'polypeptide(L)'
;MVPTPADIDKAALRLAQELDGVLRNCPAAYVSIGTPDKRCVGVAGDVETVRQHLGAALGSDLYGVWRSRDDQRTVFNWIKMPSGTVYLRVAADEAGAGRSLIYLDAPTVPAAAVTTTPPASSPVSAAAPAKSATGSAAPAAAPIPTVTRTFQAPSPSANGTARVQTGSPVPFTRTLALKSPRLSGPDVLAAQNRLIALTLGSAGGQGDGWYGPNTAKTVRDFQAANNLKVTGVLDRATWTLLFSAGAKPFKSVGK
;
A
#
# COMPACT_ATOMS: atom_id res chain seq x y z
N MET A 1 8.55 -0.36 13.90
CA MET A 1 9.80 0.34 13.49
C MET A 1 10.09 -0.01 12.03
N VAL A 2 10.55 0.95 11.23
CA VAL A 2 10.80 0.80 9.79
C VAL A 2 12.28 0.43 9.59
N PRO A 3 12.61 -0.65 8.86
CA PRO A 3 14.00 -0.98 8.59
C PRO A 3 14.67 0.11 7.74
N THR A 4 15.95 0.36 7.97
CA THR A 4 16.73 1.29 7.15
C THR A 4 17.15 0.60 5.84
N PRO A 5 17.53 1.37 4.79
CA PRO A 5 18.09 0.80 3.57
C PRO A 5 19.29 -0.12 3.84
N ALA A 6 20.13 0.25 4.80
CA ALA A 6 21.28 -0.55 5.23
C ALA A 6 20.88 -1.91 5.82
N ASP A 7 19.70 -2.02 6.44
CA ASP A 7 19.20 -3.29 6.96
C ASP A 7 18.68 -4.19 5.84
N ILE A 8 18.05 -3.61 4.82
CA ILE A 8 17.63 -4.33 3.62
C ILE A 8 18.86 -4.86 2.87
N ASP A 9 19.91 -4.04 2.74
CA ASP A 9 21.20 -4.45 2.15
C ASP A 9 21.88 -5.57 2.94
N LYS A 10 21.98 -5.43 4.27
CA LYS A 10 22.55 -6.49 5.14
C LYS A 10 21.76 -7.78 5.04
N ALA A 11 20.43 -7.72 5.05
CA ALA A 11 19.59 -8.90 4.87
C ALA A 11 19.84 -9.54 3.51
N ALA A 12 19.92 -8.76 2.43
CA ALA A 12 20.15 -9.27 1.08
C ALA A 12 21.53 -9.94 0.95
N LEU A 13 22.57 -9.33 1.49
CA LEU A 13 23.93 -9.90 1.50
C LEU A 13 23.99 -11.20 2.30
N ARG A 14 23.38 -11.24 3.49
CA ARG A 14 23.31 -12.46 4.30
C ARG A 14 22.63 -13.58 3.51
N LEU A 15 21.48 -13.30 2.89
CA LEU A 15 20.75 -14.32 2.13
C LEU A 15 21.47 -14.78 0.86
N ALA A 16 22.19 -13.88 0.20
CA ALA A 16 23.04 -14.24 -0.92
C ALA A 16 24.16 -15.20 -0.48
N GLN A 17 24.76 -14.98 0.69
CA GLN A 17 25.81 -15.86 1.23
C GLN A 17 25.27 -17.22 1.68
N GLU A 18 24.15 -17.24 2.42
CA GLU A 18 23.56 -18.47 2.98
C GLU A 18 22.99 -19.43 1.92
N LEU A 19 22.65 -18.91 0.74
CA LEU A 19 21.98 -19.67 -0.32
C LEU A 19 22.80 -19.76 -1.61
N ASP A 20 24.08 -19.37 -1.58
CA ASP A 20 24.92 -19.25 -2.77
C ASP A 20 24.23 -18.43 -3.89
N GLY A 21 23.47 -17.42 -3.47
CA GLY A 21 22.65 -16.57 -4.30
C GLY A 21 23.43 -15.38 -4.87
N VAL A 22 22.93 -14.85 -5.98
CA VAL A 22 23.52 -13.68 -6.66
C VAL A 22 22.64 -12.47 -6.41
N LEU A 23 23.19 -11.47 -5.73
CA LEU A 23 22.56 -10.15 -5.62
C LEU A 23 22.47 -9.52 -7.01
N ARG A 24 21.28 -9.09 -7.39
CA ARG A 24 21.03 -8.56 -8.73
C ARG A 24 19.98 -7.47 -8.71
N ASN A 25 19.89 -6.74 -9.81
CA ASN A 25 18.81 -5.79 -9.96
C ASN A 25 17.46 -6.52 -9.97
N CYS A 26 16.46 -5.92 -9.31
CA CYS A 26 15.14 -6.49 -9.30
C CYS A 26 14.57 -6.53 -10.73
N PRO A 27 13.94 -7.65 -11.15
CA PRO A 27 13.38 -7.77 -12.49
C PRO A 27 12.37 -6.66 -12.81
N ALA A 28 12.10 -6.43 -14.10
CA ALA A 28 11.17 -5.39 -14.55
C ALA A 28 9.81 -5.42 -13.84
N ALA A 29 9.30 -6.62 -13.53
CA ALA A 29 8.07 -6.82 -12.77
C ALA A 29 8.08 -6.15 -11.39
N TYR A 30 9.25 -5.97 -10.77
CA TYR A 30 9.44 -5.39 -9.44
C TYR A 30 9.90 -3.93 -9.47
N VAL A 31 10.22 -3.35 -10.63
CA VAL A 31 10.71 -1.96 -10.75
C VAL A 31 9.69 -0.97 -10.19
N SER A 32 8.40 -1.19 -10.50
CA SER A 32 7.28 -0.35 -10.04
C SER A 32 6.71 -0.76 -8.67
N ILE A 33 7.34 -1.72 -8.00
CA ILE A 33 6.86 -2.31 -6.75
C ILE A 33 7.83 -1.94 -5.63
N GLY A 34 7.27 -1.66 -4.46
CA GLY A 34 8.05 -1.47 -3.25
C GLY A 34 8.80 -0.14 -3.18
N THR A 35 9.75 -0.08 -2.26
CA THR A 35 10.60 1.10 -2.08
C THR A 35 11.73 1.14 -3.13
N PRO A 36 12.38 2.30 -3.34
CA PRO A 36 13.63 2.36 -4.11
C PRO A 36 14.76 1.53 -3.48
N ASP A 37 14.68 1.25 -2.17
CA ASP A 37 15.72 0.54 -1.42
C ASP A 37 15.58 -0.98 -1.46
N LYS A 38 14.59 -1.51 -2.18
CA LYS A 38 14.40 -2.96 -2.36
C LYS A 38 15.66 -3.65 -2.88
N ARG A 39 15.79 -4.92 -2.53
CA ARG A 39 16.88 -5.79 -2.98
C ARG A 39 16.33 -7.12 -3.50
N CYS A 40 17.02 -7.66 -4.50
CA CYS A 40 16.67 -8.94 -5.10
C CYS A 40 17.87 -9.87 -5.17
N VAL A 41 17.68 -11.11 -4.74
CA VAL A 41 18.70 -12.16 -4.78
C VAL A 41 18.16 -13.31 -5.63
N GLY A 42 18.86 -13.63 -6.71
CA GLY A 42 18.57 -14.82 -7.51
C GLY A 42 19.23 -16.04 -6.89
N VAL A 43 18.45 -17.10 -6.67
CA VAL A 43 18.88 -18.32 -5.97
C VAL A 43 18.54 -19.54 -6.82
N ALA A 44 19.41 -20.56 -6.81
CA ALA A 44 19.12 -21.84 -7.43
C ALA A 44 18.14 -22.66 -6.58
N GLY A 45 17.28 -23.44 -7.23
CA GLY A 45 16.27 -24.25 -6.56
C GLY A 45 14.88 -23.62 -6.64
N ASP A 46 13.88 -24.47 -6.47
CA ASP A 46 12.48 -24.05 -6.42
C ASP A 46 12.13 -23.38 -5.08
N VAL A 47 10.93 -22.80 -5.04
CA VAL A 47 10.45 -21.98 -3.92
C VAL A 47 10.39 -22.78 -2.61
N GLU A 48 10.07 -24.07 -2.67
CA GLU A 48 9.99 -24.94 -1.49
C GLU A 48 11.39 -25.21 -0.92
N THR A 49 12.35 -25.57 -1.77
CA THR A 49 13.75 -25.77 -1.35
C THR A 49 14.32 -24.51 -0.71
N VAL A 50 14.14 -23.36 -1.36
CA VAL A 50 14.64 -22.08 -0.85
C VAL A 50 13.95 -21.70 0.47
N ARG A 51 12.64 -21.94 0.60
CA ARG A 51 11.90 -21.73 1.86
C ARG A 51 12.46 -22.59 3.00
N GLN A 52 12.74 -23.86 2.76
CA GLN A 52 13.27 -24.78 3.77
C GLN A 52 14.66 -24.33 4.23
N HIS A 53 15.56 -23.98 3.29
CA HIS A 53 16.88 -23.48 3.62
C HIS A 53 16.81 -22.16 4.40
N LEU A 54 15.97 -21.20 3.98
CA LEU A 54 15.77 -19.95 4.71
C LEU A 54 15.20 -20.17 6.11
N GLY A 55 14.30 -21.14 6.27
CA GLY A 55 13.77 -21.55 7.57
C GLY A 55 14.88 -22.03 8.52
N ALA A 56 15.81 -22.84 8.00
CA ALA A 56 16.95 -23.35 8.76
C ALA A 56 17.99 -22.25 9.07
N ALA A 57 18.33 -21.41 8.09
CA ALA A 57 19.37 -20.39 8.21
C ALA A 57 18.95 -19.20 9.08
N LEU A 58 17.68 -18.79 9.01
CA LEU A 58 17.18 -17.63 9.73
C LEU A 58 16.50 -17.99 11.05
N GLY A 59 15.89 -19.16 11.19
CA GLY A 59 15.34 -19.67 12.46
C GLY A 59 14.56 -18.63 13.28
N SER A 60 15.17 -18.15 14.38
CA SER A 60 14.60 -17.15 15.31
C SER A 60 14.44 -15.74 14.71
N ASP A 61 15.22 -15.42 13.68
CA ASP A 61 15.18 -14.15 12.98
C ASP A 61 13.93 -14.04 12.10
N LEU A 62 13.29 -15.15 11.73
CA LEU A 62 12.01 -15.12 11.02
C LEU A 62 10.85 -14.74 11.93
N TYR A 63 9.90 -13.99 11.40
CA TYR A 63 8.70 -13.58 12.11
C TYR A 63 7.62 -14.66 12.02
N GLY A 64 7.77 -15.70 12.84
CA GLY A 64 6.82 -16.81 12.93
C GLY A 64 6.79 -17.65 11.65
N VAL A 65 5.61 -18.21 11.35
CA VAL A 65 5.44 -19.17 10.26
C VAL A 65 5.42 -18.51 8.88
N TRP A 66 5.95 -19.23 7.90
CA TRP A 66 5.83 -18.89 6.48
C TRP A 66 4.38 -18.81 6.04
N ARG A 67 4.08 -17.82 5.19
CA ARG A 67 2.74 -17.62 4.64
C ARG A 67 2.78 -17.74 3.12
N SER A 68 1.70 -18.26 2.53
CA SER A 68 1.52 -18.32 1.08
C SER A 68 0.13 -17.82 0.70
N ARG A 69 0.00 -17.24 -0.49
CA ARG A 69 -1.28 -16.73 -1.03
C ARG A 69 -1.69 -17.35 -2.38
N ASP A 70 -0.88 -18.25 -2.91
CA ASP A 70 -1.01 -18.82 -4.25
C ASP A 70 -0.49 -20.27 -4.30
N ASP A 71 -1.09 -21.19 -3.54
CA ASP A 71 -0.72 -22.62 -3.52
C ASP A 71 0.81 -22.86 -3.41
N GLN A 72 1.48 -22.19 -2.48
CA GLN A 72 2.95 -22.24 -2.26
C GLN A 72 3.84 -21.76 -3.43
N ARG A 73 3.27 -21.27 -4.54
CA ARG A 73 4.07 -20.70 -5.65
C ARG A 73 4.83 -19.44 -5.26
N THR A 74 4.32 -18.73 -4.27
CA THR A 74 5.02 -17.63 -3.62
C THR A 74 4.82 -17.76 -2.12
N VAL A 75 5.92 -17.63 -1.39
CA VAL A 75 5.92 -17.66 0.07
C VAL A 75 6.56 -16.39 0.59
N PHE A 76 6.10 -15.92 1.74
CA PHE A 76 6.65 -14.73 2.36
C PHE A 76 6.70 -14.87 3.87
N ASN A 77 7.62 -14.13 4.45
CA ASN A 77 7.82 -13.97 5.87
C ASN A 77 8.45 -12.60 6.10
N TRP A 78 8.86 -12.33 7.33
CA TRP A 78 9.57 -11.13 7.69
C TRP A 78 10.81 -11.48 8.49
N ILE A 79 11.88 -10.72 8.30
CA ILE A 79 13.13 -10.88 9.04
C ILE A 79 13.17 -9.81 10.13
N LYS A 80 13.33 -10.22 11.38
CA LYS A 80 13.59 -9.35 12.52
C LYS A 80 15.02 -8.82 12.42
N MET A 81 15.17 -7.52 12.37
CA MET A 81 16.45 -6.82 12.44
C MET A 81 16.43 -5.86 13.64
N PRO A 82 17.59 -5.39 14.14
CA PRO A 82 17.66 -4.53 15.32
C PRO A 82 16.85 -3.23 15.18
N SER A 83 16.78 -2.70 13.96
CA SER A 83 16.12 -1.44 13.61
C SER A 83 14.65 -1.59 13.20
N GLY A 84 14.17 -2.82 12.96
CA GLY A 84 12.85 -3.05 12.40
C GLY A 84 12.76 -4.37 11.68
N THR A 85 11.76 -4.47 10.81
CA THR A 85 11.40 -5.75 10.20
C THR A 85 11.48 -5.62 8.68
N VAL A 86 12.25 -6.48 8.02
CA VAL A 86 12.37 -6.52 6.56
C VAL A 86 11.37 -7.53 6.00
N TYR A 87 10.58 -7.12 5.01
CA TYR A 87 9.70 -8.03 4.28
C TYR A 87 10.52 -8.93 3.37
N LEU A 88 10.29 -10.25 3.44
CA LEU A 88 10.94 -11.25 2.62
C LEU A 88 9.89 -12.03 1.83
N ARG A 89 10.08 -12.11 0.51
CA ARG A 89 9.27 -12.93 -0.37
C ARG A 89 10.14 -13.81 -1.25
N VAL A 90 9.77 -15.08 -1.38
CA VAL A 90 10.35 -16.03 -2.33
C VAL A 90 9.31 -16.33 -3.40
N ALA A 91 9.70 -16.22 -4.66
CA ALA A 91 8.88 -16.54 -5.82
C ALA A 91 9.73 -17.24 -6.89
N ALA A 92 9.09 -17.96 -7.81
CA ALA A 92 9.80 -18.48 -8.98
C ALA A 92 10.43 -17.33 -9.77
N ASP A 93 11.68 -17.52 -10.21
CA ASP A 93 12.38 -16.54 -11.03
C ASP A 93 11.95 -16.68 -12.49
N GLU A 94 11.65 -15.55 -13.15
CA GLU A 94 11.26 -15.54 -14.57
C GLU A 94 12.45 -15.86 -15.51
N ALA A 95 13.68 -15.87 -14.98
CA ALA A 95 14.89 -16.18 -15.73
C ALA A 95 15.11 -17.69 -16.03
N GLY A 96 14.27 -18.59 -15.51
CA GLY A 96 14.30 -20.02 -15.87
C GLY A 96 13.68 -20.97 -14.85
N ALA A 97 13.19 -22.13 -15.32
CA ALA A 97 12.61 -23.17 -14.46
C ALA A 97 13.66 -23.73 -13.48
N GLY A 98 13.34 -23.75 -12.17
CA GLY A 98 14.24 -24.23 -11.12
C GLY A 98 15.10 -23.15 -10.46
N ARG A 99 14.76 -21.86 -10.65
CA ARG A 99 15.37 -20.75 -9.92
C ARG A 99 14.30 -19.98 -9.15
N SER A 100 14.69 -19.45 -8.01
CA SER A 100 13.84 -18.60 -7.18
C SER A 100 14.44 -17.21 -7.06
N LEU A 101 13.57 -16.23 -6.96
CA LEU A 101 13.91 -14.87 -6.63
C LEU A 101 13.48 -14.57 -5.20
N ILE A 102 14.43 -14.12 -4.40
CA ILE A 102 14.16 -13.52 -3.09
C ILE A 102 14.05 -12.02 -3.27
N TYR A 103 12.90 -11.47 -2.89
CA TYR A 103 12.60 -10.05 -2.85
C TYR A 103 12.61 -9.57 -1.40
N LEU A 104 13.37 -8.50 -1.14
CA LEU A 104 13.49 -7.87 0.17
C LEU A 104 13.13 -6.40 0.08
N ASP A 105 12.34 -5.93 1.04
CA ASP A 105 11.92 -4.55 1.09
C ASP A 105 11.55 -4.11 2.51
N ALA A 106 11.51 -2.80 2.73
CA ALA A 106 10.81 -2.27 3.88
C ALA A 106 9.32 -2.60 3.73
N PRO A 107 8.63 -3.07 4.78
CA PRO A 107 7.17 -3.12 4.76
C PRO A 107 6.71 -1.68 4.54
N THR A 108 6.06 -1.40 3.42
CA THR A 108 5.42 -0.10 3.18
C THR A 108 4.19 -0.01 4.07
N VAL A 109 4.44 0.21 5.37
CA VAL A 109 3.43 0.66 6.30
C VAL A 109 3.33 2.16 6.05
N PRO A 110 2.20 2.72 5.58
CA PRO A 110 2.04 4.16 5.63
C PRO A 110 2.26 4.60 7.09
N ALA A 111 2.97 5.71 7.29
CA ALA A 111 3.32 6.28 8.60
C ALA A 111 2.11 6.56 9.53
N ALA A 112 0.88 6.31 9.08
CA ALA A 112 -0.35 6.38 9.85
C ALA A 112 -0.61 5.16 10.78
N ALA A 113 0.19 4.09 10.69
CA ALA A 113 0.03 2.90 11.57
C ALA A 113 0.89 2.92 12.85
N VAL A 114 1.64 4.00 13.11
CA VAL A 114 2.22 4.26 14.44
C VAL A 114 1.26 5.07 15.30
N THR A 115 0.07 4.50 15.56
CA THR A 115 -0.60 4.74 16.84
C THR A 115 -0.31 3.53 17.70
N THR A 116 0.84 3.56 18.37
CA THR A 116 0.99 2.85 19.63
C THR A 116 -0.09 3.39 20.55
N THR A 117 -1.20 2.68 20.70
CA THR A 117 -2.06 2.79 21.88
C THR A 117 -1.17 2.45 23.07
N PRO A 118 -0.83 3.40 23.96
CA PRO A 118 -0.14 3.06 25.19
C PRO A 118 -1.11 2.26 26.08
N PRO A 119 -0.64 1.30 26.88
CA PRO A 119 -1.50 0.70 27.90
C PRO A 119 -1.94 1.79 28.88
N ALA A 120 -3.22 1.75 29.26
CA ALA A 120 -3.86 2.68 30.16
C ALA A 120 -3.14 2.75 31.51
N SER A 121 -2.66 3.95 31.87
CA SER A 121 -2.31 4.32 33.24
C SER A 121 -3.06 5.62 33.57
N SER A 122 -3.93 5.53 34.58
CA SER A 122 -4.77 6.59 35.14
C SER A 122 -3.95 7.81 35.66
N PRO A 123 -4.59 8.98 35.85
CA PRO A 123 -3.90 10.27 35.92
C PRO A 123 -3.48 10.67 37.34
N VAL A 124 -2.39 11.42 37.47
CA VAL A 124 -2.11 12.25 38.64
C VAL A 124 -1.84 13.68 38.20
N SER A 125 -2.53 14.58 38.89
CA SER A 125 -2.63 16.04 38.78
C SER A 125 -1.29 16.79 38.83
N ALA A 126 -1.16 17.86 38.03
CA ALA A 126 -1.17 19.25 38.52
C ALA A 126 -0.32 20.24 37.68
N ALA A 127 -0.92 21.42 37.49
CA ALA A 127 -0.31 22.75 37.42
C ALA A 127 0.25 23.29 36.07
N ALA A 128 -0.52 24.23 35.54
CA ALA A 128 -0.18 25.34 34.64
C ALA A 128 0.88 26.29 35.28
N PRO A 129 1.42 27.38 34.64
CA PRO A 129 0.74 28.25 33.68
C PRO A 129 1.52 28.69 32.43
N ALA A 130 0.73 29.07 31.42
CA ALA A 130 1.13 29.83 30.24
C ALA A 130 1.29 31.32 30.55
N LYS A 131 2.23 31.99 29.88
CA LYS A 131 2.27 33.46 29.74
C LYS A 131 2.26 33.86 28.26
N SER A 132 1.45 34.88 28.03
CA SER A 132 1.06 35.59 26.82
C SER A 132 2.20 36.24 26.02
N ALA A 133 1.96 36.47 24.72
CA ALA A 133 2.37 37.70 24.05
C ALA A 133 1.42 38.01 22.87
N THR A 134 0.96 39.26 22.82
CA THR A 134 0.01 39.87 21.88
C THR A 134 0.67 41.10 21.25
N GLY A 135 0.27 41.48 20.03
CA GLY A 135 0.42 42.84 19.44
C GLY A 135 1.45 42.90 18.30
N SER A 136 1.12 43.17 17.03
CA SER A 136 0.42 44.30 16.36
C SER A 136 1.21 45.60 16.31
N ALA A 137 1.56 46.07 15.10
CA ALA A 137 1.56 47.49 14.72
C ALA A 137 1.75 47.69 13.20
N ALA A 138 0.95 48.62 12.66
CA ALA A 138 0.96 49.19 11.31
C ALA A 138 1.96 50.37 11.17
N PRO A 139 2.07 51.00 9.98
CA PRO A 139 1.50 52.35 9.85
C PRO A 139 0.91 52.71 8.45
N ALA A 140 0.17 53.85 8.42
CA ALA A 140 -0.52 54.53 7.30
C ALA A 140 0.42 55.53 6.55
N ALA A 141 0.12 56.26 5.44
CA ALA A 141 -1.14 56.77 4.87
C ALA A 141 -0.99 57.34 3.41
N ALA A 142 -2.11 57.30 2.65
CA ALA A 142 -2.70 58.29 1.68
C ALA A 142 -2.04 58.67 0.31
N PRO A 143 -2.78 59.24 -0.70
CA PRO A 143 -4.23 59.22 -1.04
C PRO A 143 -4.60 58.89 -2.54
N ILE A 144 -5.90 58.62 -2.72
CA ILE A 144 -6.85 58.46 -3.87
C ILE A 144 -6.57 59.12 -5.25
N PRO A 145 -7.13 58.61 -6.37
CA PRO A 145 -8.45 59.10 -6.82
C PRO A 145 -9.49 58.03 -7.25
N THR A 146 -10.75 58.45 -7.13
CA THR A 146 -12.03 57.77 -7.36
C THR A 146 -12.31 57.46 -8.84
N VAL A 147 -12.75 56.24 -9.15
CA VAL A 147 -13.49 55.93 -10.39
C VAL A 147 -14.81 55.25 -10.02
N THR A 148 -15.90 56.00 -10.18
CA THR A 148 -17.28 55.54 -10.07
C THR A 148 -17.54 54.55 -11.21
N ARG A 149 -17.72 53.26 -10.90
CA ARG A 149 -18.25 52.30 -11.88
C ARG A 149 -19.41 51.53 -11.25
N THR A 150 -20.60 51.94 -11.63
CA THR A 150 -21.87 51.28 -11.35
C THR A 150 -21.84 49.89 -11.99
N PHE A 151 -21.68 48.84 -11.19
CA PHE A 151 -21.91 47.47 -11.65
C PHE A 151 -23.15 46.92 -10.97
N GLN A 152 -24.20 46.92 -11.79
CA GLN A 152 -25.46 46.20 -11.68
C GLN A 152 -25.21 44.76 -11.23
N ALA A 153 -25.92 44.30 -10.19
CA ALA A 153 -25.88 42.93 -9.72
C ALA A 153 -26.78 42.03 -10.59
N PRO A 154 -26.25 40.96 -11.22
CA PRO A 154 -27.05 39.83 -11.65
C PRO A 154 -27.07 38.75 -10.56
N SER A 155 -28.27 38.29 -10.22
CA SER A 155 -28.53 37.14 -9.36
C SER A 155 -27.79 35.88 -9.83
N PRO A 156 -27.36 34.99 -8.90
CA PRO A 156 -26.69 33.75 -9.27
C PRO A 156 -27.73 32.64 -9.58
N SER A 157 -27.72 32.12 -10.81
CA SER A 157 -28.20 30.76 -11.04
C SER A 157 -27.51 30.06 -12.22
N ALA A 158 -26.86 28.94 -11.86
CA ALA A 158 -26.57 27.73 -12.64
C ALA A 158 -25.75 27.82 -13.94
N ASN A 159 -24.48 27.41 -13.87
CA ASN A 159 -24.14 26.01 -14.15
C ASN A 159 -22.69 25.71 -13.77
N GLY A 160 -22.54 25.05 -12.62
CA GLY A 160 -21.24 24.67 -12.08
C GLY A 160 -20.61 23.54 -12.87
N THR A 161 -19.43 23.78 -13.43
CA THR A 161 -18.40 22.74 -13.53
C THR A 161 -17.94 22.42 -12.12
N ALA A 162 -18.71 21.58 -11.44
CA ALA A 162 -18.31 20.93 -10.22
C ALA A 162 -17.02 20.16 -10.50
N ARG A 163 -15.89 20.66 -9.97
CA ARG A 163 -14.71 19.84 -9.75
C ARG A 163 -15.13 18.72 -8.80
N VAL A 164 -15.52 17.58 -9.37
CA VAL A 164 -15.83 16.36 -8.62
C VAL A 164 -14.61 16.05 -7.78
N GLN A 165 -14.75 16.20 -6.47
CA GLN A 165 -13.72 15.85 -5.51
C GLN A 165 -13.54 14.34 -5.57
N THR A 166 -12.53 13.89 -6.31
CA THR A 166 -12.19 12.47 -6.48
C THR A 166 -11.68 11.93 -5.15
N GLY A 167 -12.50 11.14 -4.46
CA GLY A 167 -12.18 10.45 -3.20
C GLY A 167 -11.21 9.26 -3.34
N SER A 168 -10.38 9.21 -4.39
CA SER A 168 -9.33 8.21 -4.55
C SER A 168 -7.99 8.80 -4.11
N PRO A 169 -7.21 8.13 -3.24
CA PRO A 169 -5.86 8.57 -2.87
C PRO A 169 -4.86 8.50 -4.04
N VAL A 170 -5.22 7.82 -5.13
CA VAL A 170 -4.42 7.69 -6.36
C VAL A 170 -5.32 7.86 -7.61
N PRO A 171 -4.82 8.48 -8.69
CA PRO A 171 -5.59 8.62 -9.93
C PRO A 171 -5.74 7.30 -10.68
N PHE A 172 -6.84 7.13 -11.41
CA PHE A 172 -7.02 6.00 -12.32
C PHE A 172 -6.15 6.19 -13.57
N THR A 173 -5.09 5.38 -13.71
CA THR A 173 -4.16 5.45 -14.84
C THR A 173 -4.35 4.33 -15.85
N ARG A 174 -4.83 3.16 -15.41
CA ARG A 174 -5.00 1.97 -16.24
C ARG A 174 -6.08 1.03 -15.69
N THR A 175 -6.59 0.16 -16.56
CA THR A 175 -7.54 -0.89 -16.19
C THR A 175 -6.83 -2.02 -15.44
N LEU A 176 -7.36 -2.44 -14.29
CA LEU A 176 -6.76 -3.51 -13.47
C LEU A 176 -7.53 -4.82 -13.66
N ALA A 177 -6.86 -5.87 -14.12
CA ALA A 177 -7.43 -7.18 -14.35
C ALA A 177 -6.41 -8.28 -13.99
N LEU A 178 -6.90 -9.50 -13.81
CA LEU A 178 -6.04 -10.67 -13.70
C LEU A 178 -5.35 -10.90 -15.04
N LYS A 179 -4.03 -10.74 -15.06
CA LYS A 179 -3.17 -10.95 -16.23
C LYS A 179 -1.94 -11.77 -15.86
N SER A 180 -1.26 -12.28 -16.88
CA SER A 180 0.08 -12.87 -16.78
C SER A 180 1.02 -12.04 -17.66
N PRO A 181 2.01 -11.33 -17.10
CA PRO A 181 2.29 -11.17 -15.66
C PRO A 181 1.19 -10.39 -14.93
N ARG A 182 1.07 -10.61 -13.62
CA ARG A 182 0.06 -9.97 -12.77
C ARG A 182 0.30 -8.48 -12.68
N LEU A 183 -0.77 -7.69 -12.72
CA LEU A 183 -0.68 -6.25 -12.50
C LEU A 183 -0.38 -5.97 -11.04
N SER A 184 0.51 -5.02 -10.79
CA SER A 184 0.89 -4.60 -9.45
C SER A 184 1.23 -3.12 -9.42
N GLY A 185 1.08 -2.51 -8.25
CA GLY A 185 1.41 -1.10 -8.05
C GLY A 185 0.54 -0.40 -7.01
N PRO A 186 0.78 0.91 -6.80
CA PRO A 186 0.02 1.73 -5.84
C PRO A 186 -1.48 1.81 -6.16
N ASP A 187 -1.84 1.74 -7.44
CA ASP A 187 -3.21 1.69 -7.94
C ASP A 187 -3.95 0.42 -7.49
N VAL A 188 -3.29 -0.73 -7.64
CA VAL A 188 -3.80 -2.03 -7.18
C VAL A 188 -3.92 -2.05 -5.66
N LEU A 189 -2.91 -1.56 -4.95
CA LEU A 189 -2.93 -1.49 -3.48
C LEU A 189 -4.07 -0.62 -2.96
N ALA A 190 -4.26 0.56 -3.54
CA ALA A 190 -5.34 1.46 -3.17
C ALA A 190 -6.73 0.83 -3.41
N ALA A 191 -6.91 0.17 -4.56
CA ALA A 191 -8.15 -0.52 -4.86
C ALA A 191 -8.42 -1.69 -3.88
N GLN A 192 -7.40 -2.50 -3.59
CA GLN A 192 -7.51 -3.59 -2.62
C GLN A 192 -7.89 -3.08 -1.23
N ASN A 193 -7.22 -2.03 -0.74
CA ASN A 193 -7.53 -1.44 0.56
C ASN A 193 -8.97 -0.93 0.61
N ARG A 194 -9.43 -0.29 -0.46
CA ARG A 194 -10.81 0.17 -0.56
C ARG A 194 -11.82 -0.99 -0.59
N LEU A 195 -11.54 -2.06 -1.32
CA LEU A 195 -12.36 -3.27 -1.34
C LEU A 195 -12.44 -3.93 0.03
N ILE A 196 -11.31 -4.03 0.74
CA ILE A 196 -11.24 -4.59 2.10
C ILE A 196 -12.10 -3.74 3.05
N ALA A 197 -11.99 -2.41 2.99
CA ALA A 197 -12.80 -1.51 3.81
C ALA A 197 -14.31 -1.63 3.55
N LEU A 198 -14.70 -2.02 2.33
CA LEU A 198 -16.10 -2.24 1.95
C LEU A 198 -16.57 -3.69 2.17
N THR A 199 -15.69 -4.60 2.59
CA THR A 199 -16.03 -6.00 2.81
C THR A 199 -16.64 -6.18 4.21
N LEU A 200 -17.90 -6.57 4.26
CA LEU A 200 -18.63 -6.84 5.50
C LEU A 200 -18.04 -8.06 6.22
N GLY A 201 -17.63 -7.87 7.48
CA GLY A 201 -17.04 -8.94 8.30
C GLY A 201 -15.57 -9.24 8.00
N SER A 202 -14.89 -8.41 7.19
CA SER A 202 -13.44 -8.53 7.03
C SER A 202 -12.74 -8.23 8.35
N ALA A 203 -11.82 -9.10 8.78
CA ALA A 203 -11.06 -8.98 10.03
C ALA A 203 -10.01 -7.83 10.03
N GLY A 204 -10.20 -6.82 9.18
CA GLY A 204 -9.15 -5.90 8.78
C GLY A 204 -8.08 -6.58 7.94
N GLY A 205 -7.23 -5.78 7.30
CA GLY A 205 -6.16 -6.26 6.43
C GLY A 205 -5.71 -5.19 5.45
N GLN A 206 -4.52 -5.38 4.88
CA GLN A 206 -3.99 -4.51 3.84
C GLN A 206 -3.80 -5.32 2.55
N GLY A 207 -4.09 -4.68 1.42
CA GLY A 207 -3.71 -5.20 0.11
C GLY A 207 -2.21 -5.42 0.02
N ASP A 208 -1.81 -6.40 -0.78
CA ASP A 208 -0.42 -6.70 -1.12
C ASP A 208 0.07 -5.93 -2.34
N GLY A 209 -0.83 -5.19 -3.02
CA GLY A 209 -0.52 -4.44 -4.22
C GLY A 209 -0.44 -5.28 -5.49
N TRP A 210 -0.85 -6.57 -5.47
CA TRP A 210 -0.90 -7.43 -6.66
C TRP A 210 -2.31 -7.86 -7.04
N TYR A 211 -2.66 -7.69 -8.31
CA TYR A 211 -3.95 -8.08 -8.85
C TYR A 211 -3.95 -9.58 -9.13
N GLY A 212 -4.18 -10.36 -8.08
CA GLY A 212 -4.27 -11.82 -8.13
C GLY A 212 -5.71 -12.34 -8.27
N PRO A 213 -5.88 -13.67 -8.37
CA PRO A 213 -7.19 -14.32 -8.46
C PRO A 213 -8.14 -13.93 -7.32
N ASN A 214 -7.62 -13.78 -6.10
CA ASN A 214 -8.39 -13.31 -4.96
C ASN A 214 -8.90 -11.89 -5.16
N THR A 215 -8.06 -10.97 -5.64
CA THR A 215 -8.48 -9.59 -5.95
C THR A 215 -9.53 -9.58 -7.06
N ALA A 216 -9.31 -10.34 -8.14
CA ALA A 216 -10.29 -10.46 -9.22
C ALA A 216 -11.64 -11.00 -8.72
N LYS A 217 -11.62 -11.96 -7.78
CA LYS A 217 -12.83 -12.47 -7.13
C LYS A 217 -13.51 -11.41 -6.27
N THR A 218 -12.77 -10.73 -5.40
CA THR A 218 -13.31 -9.64 -4.57
C THR A 218 -13.90 -8.52 -5.42
N VAL A 219 -13.29 -8.22 -6.57
CA VAL A 219 -13.82 -7.25 -7.54
C VAL A 219 -15.12 -7.75 -8.17
N ARG A 220 -15.23 -9.04 -8.51
CA ARG A 220 -16.51 -9.62 -8.97
C ARG A 220 -17.60 -9.50 -7.92
N ASP A 221 -17.28 -9.80 -6.66
CA ASP A 221 -18.24 -9.72 -5.54
C ASP A 221 -18.68 -8.26 -5.31
N PHE A 222 -17.75 -7.30 -5.37
CA PHE A 222 -18.05 -5.87 -5.33
C PHE A 222 -18.95 -5.43 -6.49
N GLN A 223 -18.60 -5.83 -7.73
CA GLN A 223 -19.37 -5.49 -8.92
C GLN A 223 -20.80 -6.01 -8.84
N ALA A 224 -20.97 -7.26 -8.38
CA ALA A 224 -22.28 -7.86 -8.18
C ALA A 224 -23.12 -7.08 -7.16
N ALA A 225 -22.54 -6.72 -6.02
CA ALA A 225 -23.23 -5.96 -4.98
C ALA A 225 -23.58 -4.51 -5.39
N ASN A 226 -22.84 -3.96 -6.36
CA ASN A 226 -22.98 -2.58 -6.82
C ASN A 226 -23.69 -2.45 -8.17
N ASN A 227 -24.37 -3.51 -8.64
CA ASN A 227 -25.08 -3.54 -9.93
C ASN A 227 -24.19 -3.17 -11.14
N LEU A 228 -22.89 -3.50 -11.06
CA LEU A 228 -21.95 -3.36 -12.17
C LEU A 228 -21.84 -4.68 -12.94
N LYS A 229 -21.31 -4.60 -14.16
CA LYS A 229 -20.99 -5.80 -14.95
C LYS A 229 -19.91 -6.61 -14.23
N VAL A 230 -20.23 -7.84 -13.85
CA VAL A 230 -19.35 -8.76 -13.11
C VAL A 230 -18.27 -9.30 -14.05
N THR A 231 -17.18 -8.54 -14.19
CA THR A 231 -16.05 -8.86 -15.07
C THR A 231 -14.82 -9.30 -14.29
N GLY A 232 -14.72 -8.92 -13.01
CA GLY A 232 -13.48 -9.08 -12.24
C GLY A 232 -12.37 -8.18 -12.75
N VAL A 233 -12.74 -7.06 -13.37
CA VAL A 233 -11.85 -6.03 -13.93
C VAL A 233 -12.22 -4.69 -13.32
N LEU A 234 -11.23 -3.96 -12.80
CA LEU A 234 -11.39 -2.55 -12.39
C LEU A 234 -11.14 -1.66 -13.60
N ASP A 235 -12.17 -1.45 -14.39
CA ASP A 235 -12.25 -0.41 -15.40
C ASP A 235 -12.58 0.96 -14.78
N ARG A 236 -12.66 2.00 -15.60
CA ARG A 236 -12.91 3.38 -15.11
C ARG A 236 -14.23 3.49 -14.35
N ALA A 237 -15.31 2.84 -14.81
CA ALA A 237 -16.61 2.94 -14.15
C ALA A 237 -16.57 2.25 -12.79
N THR A 238 -15.98 1.04 -12.72
CA THR A 238 -15.80 0.32 -11.46
C THR A 238 -14.90 1.11 -10.49
N TRP A 239 -13.81 1.71 -10.98
CA TRP A 239 -12.91 2.54 -10.17
C TRP A 239 -13.61 3.76 -9.57
N THR A 240 -14.34 4.52 -10.39
CA THR A 240 -15.08 5.70 -9.94
C THR A 240 -16.09 5.33 -8.86
N LEU A 241 -16.83 4.23 -9.05
CA LEU A 241 -17.80 3.79 -8.05
C LEU A 241 -17.11 3.32 -6.77
N LEU A 242 -16.03 2.54 -6.87
CA LEU A 242 -15.27 2.00 -5.73
C LEU A 242 -14.81 3.10 -4.75
N PHE A 243 -14.39 4.25 -5.27
CA PHE A 243 -13.93 5.39 -4.46
C PHE A 243 -14.98 6.48 -4.24
N SER A 244 -16.22 6.26 -4.70
CA SER A 244 -17.32 7.17 -4.40
C SER A 244 -17.91 6.91 -3.01
N ALA A 245 -18.67 7.90 -2.51
CA ALA A 245 -19.51 7.72 -1.34
C ALA A 245 -20.68 6.74 -1.56
N GLY A 246 -21.03 6.45 -2.82
CA GLY A 246 -22.09 5.53 -3.20
C GLY A 246 -21.66 4.06 -3.27
N ALA A 247 -20.40 3.74 -2.94
CA ALA A 247 -19.90 2.36 -2.93
C ALA A 247 -20.62 1.54 -1.86
N LYS A 248 -21.37 0.53 -2.27
CA LYS A 248 -22.09 -0.36 -1.36
C LYS A 248 -21.14 -1.38 -0.76
N PRO A 249 -21.18 -1.59 0.57
CA PRO A 249 -20.51 -2.71 1.21
C PRO A 249 -21.01 -4.04 0.65
N PHE A 250 -20.15 -5.05 0.63
CA PHE A 250 -20.45 -6.35 0.05
C PHE A 250 -19.90 -7.47 0.93
N LYS A 251 -20.46 -8.68 0.77
CA LYS A 251 -19.91 -9.89 1.40
C LYS A 251 -18.97 -10.56 0.41
N SER A 252 -17.71 -10.72 0.79
CA SER A 252 -16.78 -11.57 0.04
C SER A 252 -17.04 -13.01 0.44
N VAL A 253 -17.49 -13.85 -0.49
CA VAL A 253 -17.71 -15.28 -0.20
C VAL A 253 -16.34 -15.96 -0.11
N GLY A 254 -15.79 -16.09 1.10
CA GLY A 254 -14.59 -16.89 1.33
C GLY A 254 -14.84 -18.34 0.96
N LYS A 255 -13.88 -18.99 0.31
CA LYS A 255 -13.83 -20.45 0.27
C LYS A 255 -13.26 -20.95 1.59
#